data_AF-A0A7W2I3V3-F1
#
_entry.id   AF-A0A7W2I3V3-F1
#
_cell.length_a   1.000
_cell.length_b   1.000
_cell.length_c   1.000
_cell.angle_alpha   90.00
_cell.angle_beta   90.00
_cell.angle_gamma   90.00
#
_symmetry.space_group_name_H-M   'P 1'
#
loop_
_entity.id
_entity.type
_entity.pdbx_description
1 polymer ?
#
loop_
_entity_poly.entity_id
_entity_poly.type
_entity_poly.pdbx_seq_one_letter_code
_entity_poly.pdbx_strand_id
1 'polypeptide(L)'
;MNYRHLLASCCAAAVAAGTIVTPAQAAVDPIGRECRAATAAANMGQPIPNIGNYLLSGNENAIDNGVLRIFAPAKYKPYITQATDQWVSATGGLMRFEYVDQPGYKVVTVREANLGGYVVGRVQGNVNNMELLLNPDILRSGYYESLVMTIAHELGHAMGLAHSCDGALMKDGTNRGKVAKTPQPLDAQVLIQANDLRAARLSTSSATPTPTPTPANNGNVYEWVGERNSTVVEVAPTPVRTTVKTQPSTSQTSTERRTTVIETTVAPEPTPEQPKRVSPLAIILPVAAAAISAIGLGLAFMRSWF
;
A
#
# COMPACT_ATOMS: atom_id res chain seq x y z
N MET A 1 67.77 9.09 25.26
CA MET A 1 67.34 7.70 24.97
C MET A 1 65.82 7.78 24.75
N ASN A 2 65.28 7.97 23.54
CA ASN A 2 65.18 7.04 22.38
C ASN A 2 64.70 5.65 22.84
N TYR A 3 63.55 5.14 22.39
CA TYR A 3 63.33 4.75 20.99
C TYR A 3 61.94 5.09 20.41
N ARG A 4 61.98 5.72 19.23
CA ARG A 4 61.00 5.57 18.15
C ARG A 4 61.31 4.26 17.42
N HIS A 5 60.30 3.45 17.06
CA HIS A 5 60.33 2.67 15.82
C HIS A 5 58.91 2.54 15.23
N LEU A 6 58.78 3.11 14.05
CA LEU A 6 57.77 2.85 13.04
C LEU A 6 57.99 1.46 12.42
N LEU A 7 56.89 0.74 12.16
CA LEU A 7 56.68 -0.07 10.95
C LEU A 7 55.23 0.22 10.53
N ALA A 8 54.96 1.17 9.63
CA ALA A 8 55.13 1.09 8.17
C ALA A 8 54.24 0.03 7.51
N SER A 9 53.21 0.56 6.84
CA SER A 9 52.65 0.14 5.54
C SER A 9 52.34 -1.34 5.29
N CYS A 10 51.05 -1.60 5.04
CA CYS A 10 50.66 -2.18 3.75
C CYS A 10 49.30 -1.60 3.35
N CYS A 11 49.33 -0.56 2.52
CA CYS A 11 48.28 -0.32 1.55
C CYS A 11 48.15 -1.56 0.66
N ALA A 12 47.14 -2.39 0.89
CA ALA A 12 46.60 -3.22 -0.18
C ALA A 12 45.55 -2.38 -0.90
N ALA A 13 46.00 -1.61 -1.88
CA ALA A 13 45.13 -1.12 -2.94
C ALA A 13 44.62 -2.35 -3.71
N ALA A 14 43.50 -2.92 -3.27
CA ALA A 14 42.74 -3.81 -4.10
C ALA A 14 42.04 -2.95 -5.16
N VAL A 15 42.74 -2.75 -6.28
CA VAL A 15 42.07 -2.45 -7.56
C VAL A 15 41.32 -3.74 -7.94
N ALA A 16 40.17 -3.93 -7.30
CA ALA A 16 39.21 -4.94 -7.68
C ALA A 16 38.16 -4.24 -8.54
N ALA A 17 38.01 -4.76 -9.77
CA ALA A 17 37.07 -4.31 -10.77
C ALA A 17 35.71 -3.95 -10.14
N GLY A 18 35.21 -2.77 -10.50
CA GLY A 18 33.99 -2.17 -9.97
C GLY A 18 32.79 -3.09 -10.13
N THR A 19 32.51 -3.83 -9.06
CA THR A 19 31.15 -4.24 -8.73
C THR A 19 30.70 -3.24 -7.69
N ILE A 20 29.82 -2.33 -8.09
CA ILE A 20 29.05 -1.53 -7.14
C ILE A 20 28.18 -2.56 -6.42
N VAL A 21 28.67 -3.08 -5.29
CA VAL A 21 27.84 -3.86 -4.38
C VAL A 21 26.85 -2.84 -3.81
N THR A 22 25.70 -2.71 -4.44
CA THR A 22 24.57 -2.01 -3.85
C THR A 22 24.35 -2.63 -2.47
N PRO A 23 24.48 -1.86 -1.36
CA PRO A 23 24.23 -2.42 -0.05
C PRO A 23 22.84 -3.04 -0.07
N ALA A 24 22.73 -4.29 0.39
CA ALA A 24 21.43 -4.86 0.68
C ALA A 24 20.74 -3.88 1.64
N GLN A 25 19.58 -3.35 1.27
CA GLN A 25 18.80 -2.49 2.15
C GLN A 25 18.54 -3.29 3.42
N ALA A 26 19.10 -2.84 4.54
CA ALA A 26 18.87 -3.49 5.81
C ALA A 26 17.37 -3.38 6.12
N ALA A 27 16.71 -4.52 6.35
CA ALA A 27 15.30 -4.53 6.69
C ALA A 27 15.06 -3.67 7.95
N VAL A 28 14.10 -2.75 7.88
CA VAL A 28 13.76 -1.88 9.00
C VAL A 28 13.17 -2.71 10.13
N ASP A 29 13.62 -2.51 11.36
CA ASP A 29 12.98 -3.11 12.53
C ASP A 29 11.56 -2.51 12.68
N PRO A 30 10.48 -3.31 12.55
CA PRO A 30 9.11 -2.79 12.46
C PRO A 30 8.66 -2.05 13.72
N ILE A 31 9.23 -2.37 14.88
CA ILE A 31 8.97 -1.66 16.16
C ILE A 31 10.18 -0.83 16.61
N GLY A 32 11.09 -0.53 15.70
CA GLY A 32 12.31 0.23 15.96
C GLY A 32 12.05 1.73 16.16
N ARG A 33 13.12 2.47 16.53
CA ARG A 33 13.04 3.95 16.65
C ARG A 33 12.76 4.61 15.30
N GLU A 34 13.37 4.10 14.24
CA GLU A 34 13.19 4.61 12.88
C GLU A 34 11.73 4.51 12.44
N CYS A 35 11.11 3.34 12.63
CA CYS A 35 9.70 3.16 12.35
C CYS A 35 8.78 4.09 13.15
N ARG A 36 9.02 4.26 14.46
CA ARG A 36 8.26 5.23 15.25
C ARG A 36 8.39 6.66 14.75
N ALA A 37 9.60 7.07 14.34
CA ALA A 37 9.84 8.41 13.82
C ALA A 37 9.14 8.62 12.47
N ALA A 38 9.23 7.65 11.55
CA ALA A 38 8.55 7.70 10.27
C ALA A 38 7.02 7.72 10.42
N THR A 39 6.45 6.85 11.25
CA THR A 39 5.01 6.84 11.53
C THR A 39 4.54 8.15 12.16
N ALA A 40 5.31 8.72 13.11
CA ALA A 40 4.98 10.02 13.70
C ALA A 40 5.01 11.15 12.66
N ALA A 41 6.04 11.19 11.79
CA ALA A 41 6.13 12.14 10.69
C ALA A 41 4.93 12.01 9.75
N ALA A 42 4.59 10.78 9.35
CA ALA A 42 3.45 10.50 8.49
C ALA A 42 2.12 10.98 9.08
N ASN A 43 1.87 10.71 10.37
CA ASN A 43 0.67 11.16 11.07
C ASN A 43 0.54 12.69 11.14
N MET A 44 1.66 13.41 11.07
CA MET A 44 1.71 14.87 11.02
C MET A 44 1.73 15.42 9.58
N GLY A 45 1.64 14.56 8.56
CA GLY A 45 1.75 14.95 7.14
C GLY A 45 3.16 15.43 6.75
N GLN A 46 4.17 15.19 7.57
CA GLN A 46 5.55 15.63 7.36
C GLN A 46 6.28 14.68 6.38
N PRO A 47 7.37 15.14 5.76
CA PRO A 47 8.23 14.26 4.96
C PRO A 47 8.74 13.08 5.78
N ILE A 48 8.78 11.90 5.17
CA ILE A 48 9.29 10.68 5.79
C ILE A 48 10.83 10.75 5.83
N PRO A 49 11.44 10.68 7.02
CA PRO A 49 12.90 10.60 7.14
C PRO A 49 13.39 9.27 6.55
N ASN A 50 14.58 9.28 5.93
CA ASN A 50 15.21 8.10 5.33
C ASN A 50 14.27 7.30 4.41
N ILE A 51 13.48 7.97 3.58
CA ILE A 51 12.42 7.35 2.78
C ILE A 51 12.87 6.12 1.97
N GLY A 52 14.15 6.08 1.54
CA GLY A 52 14.72 4.94 0.82
C GLY A 52 14.64 3.60 1.56
N ASN A 53 14.45 3.59 2.88
CA ASN A 53 14.24 2.38 3.66
C ASN A 53 12.84 1.76 3.50
N TYR A 54 11.91 2.50 2.88
CA TYR A 54 10.53 2.10 2.64
C TYR A 54 10.22 1.95 1.15
N LEU A 55 11.25 1.96 0.30
CA LEU A 55 11.10 1.89 -1.15
C LEU A 55 11.83 0.68 -1.72
N LEU A 56 11.16 0.03 -2.66
CA LEU A 56 11.80 -0.90 -3.59
C LEU A 56 12.60 -0.11 -4.63
N SER A 57 13.32 -0.82 -5.51
CA SER A 57 14.07 -0.14 -6.55
C SER A 57 13.14 0.55 -7.55
N GLY A 58 13.66 1.54 -8.29
CA GLY A 58 12.85 2.24 -9.31
C GLY A 58 12.34 1.34 -10.44
N ASN A 59 12.93 0.15 -10.62
CA ASN A 59 12.45 -0.83 -11.61
C ASN A 59 11.26 -1.67 -11.08
N GLU A 60 10.89 -1.53 -9.81
CA GLU A 60 9.77 -2.21 -9.15
C GLU A 60 8.59 -1.27 -8.89
N ASN A 61 8.60 -0.06 -9.48
CA ASN A 61 7.53 0.91 -9.33
C ASN A 61 6.76 1.11 -10.64
N ALA A 62 5.56 0.53 -10.72
CA ALA A 62 4.69 0.62 -11.88
C ALA A 62 3.83 1.89 -11.95
N ILE A 63 3.98 2.84 -11.01
CA ILE A 63 3.26 4.11 -11.10
C ILE A 63 3.78 4.93 -12.28
N ASP A 64 2.83 5.48 -13.02
CA ASP A 64 3.08 6.41 -14.10
C ASP A 64 2.15 7.62 -13.95
N ASN A 65 2.72 8.78 -13.62
CA ASN A 65 1.99 10.04 -13.44
C ASN A 65 0.76 9.91 -12.51
N GLY A 66 0.96 9.25 -11.35
CA GLY A 66 -0.08 9.01 -10.35
C GLY A 66 -1.14 7.98 -10.74
N VAL A 67 -0.89 7.17 -11.77
CA VAL A 67 -1.77 6.09 -12.21
C VAL A 67 -1.08 4.75 -12.06
N LEU A 68 -1.77 3.76 -11.49
CA LEU A 68 -1.40 2.35 -11.59
C LEU A 68 -2.35 1.65 -12.58
N ARG A 69 -1.80 1.03 -13.62
CA ARG A 69 -2.56 0.29 -14.63
C ARG A 69 -2.58 -1.19 -14.31
N ILE A 70 -3.74 -1.82 -14.42
CA ILE A 70 -3.96 -3.20 -13.99
C ILE A 70 -4.65 -3.98 -15.11
N PHE A 71 -4.01 -5.05 -15.57
CA PHE A 71 -4.66 -6.06 -16.42
C PHE A 71 -5.12 -7.21 -15.53
N ALA A 72 -6.43 -7.39 -15.38
CA ALA A 72 -6.99 -8.36 -14.43
C ALA A 72 -8.19 -9.16 -14.97
N PRO A 73 -8.31 -10.45 -14.61
CA PRO A 73 -9.51 -11.24 -14.86
C PRO A 73 -10.75 -10.62 -14.19
N ALA A 74 -11.90 -10.67 -14.86
CA ALA A 74 -13.16 -10.07 -14.39
C ALA A 74 -13.54 -10.52 -12.96
N LYS A 75 -13.32 -11.79 -12.61
CA LYS A 75 -13.64 -12.35 -11.28
C LYS A 75 -12.90 -11.67 -10.11
N TYR A 76 -11.75 -11.05 -10.35
CA TYR A 76 -10.97 -10.37 -9.32
C TYR A 76 -11.23 -8.86 -9.26
N LYS A 77 -11.83 -8.27 -10.31
CA LYS A 77 -12.04 -6.82 -10.38
C LYS A 77 -12.79 -6.23 -9.17
N PRO A 78 -13.85 -6.86 -8.60
CA PRO A 78 -14.51 -6.31 -7.42
C PRO A 78 -13.59 -6.17 -6.20
N TYR A 79 -12.74 -7.16 -5.94
CA TYR A 79 -11.80 -7.15 -4.81
C TYR A 79 -10.62 -6.21 -5.04
N ILE A 80 -10.13 -6.16 -6.29
CA ILE A 80 -9.11 -5.20 -6.69
C ILE A 80 -9.65 -3.78 -6.55
N THR A 81 -10.88 -3.51 -7.00
CA THR A 81 -11.52 -2.19 -6.87
C THR A 81 -11.59 -1.78 -5.41
N GLN A 82 -12.04 -2.67 -4.52
CA GLN A 82 -12.08 -2.39 -3.09
C GLN A 82 -10.69 -2.10 -2.50
N ALA A 83 -9.65 -2.85 -2.90
CA ALA A 83 -8.28 -2.61 -2.48
C ALA A 83 -7.75 -1.27 -3.00
N THR A 84 -8.03 -0.92 -4.26
CA THR A 84 -7.61 0.35 -4.86
C THR A 84 -8.34 1.53 -4.24
N ASP A 85 -9.62 1.40 -3.90
CA ASP A 85 -10.40 2.45 -3.21
C ASP A 85 -9.80 2.79 -1.85
N GLN A 86 -9.24 1.80 -1.14
CA GLN A 86 -8.52 2.05 0.10
C GLN A 86 -7.26 2.90 -0.12
N TRP A 87 -6.52 2.67 -1.20
CA TRP A 87 -5.36 3.50 -1.57
C TRP A 87 -5.75 4.89 -2.05
N VAL A 88 -6.83 5.01 -2.85
CA VAL A 88 -7.40 6.30 -3.24
C VAL A 88 -7.76 7.11 -2.00
N SER A 89 -8.48 6.49 -1.06
CA SER A 89 -8.87 7.13 0.21
C SER A 89 -7.65 7.55 1.04
N ALA A 90 -6.70 6.65 1.26
CA ALA A 90 -5.51 6.92 2.08
C ALA A 90 -4.61 8.02 1.51
N THR A 91 -4.57 8.17 0.18
CA THR A 91 -3.81 9.22 -0.50
C THR A 91 -4.60 10.51 -0.73
N GLY A 92 -5.85 10.59 -0.26
CA GLY A 92 -6.70 11.75 -0.48
C GLY A 92 -7.07 11.98 -1.95
N GLY A 93 -7.19 10.90 -2.73
CA GLY A 93 -7.54 10.94 -4.16
C GLY A 93 -6.38 11.28 -5.11
N LEU A 94 -5.14 11.27 -4.63
CA LEU A 94 -3.96 11.55 -5.45
C LEU A 94 -3.59 10.36 -6.35
N MET A 95 -3.77 9.13 -5.87
CA MET A 95 -3.63 7.94 -6.70
C MET A 95 -4.86 7.67 -7.54
N ARG A 96 -4.63 7.15 -8.75
CA ARG A 96 -5.66 6.67 -9.67
C ARG A 96 -5.32 5.27 -10.14
N PHE A 97 -6.36 4.53 -10.52
CA PHE A 97 -6.25 3.14 -10.94
C PHE A 97 -7.05 2.94 -12.21
N GLU A 98 -6.48 2.25 -13.19
CA GLU A 98 -7.08 2.01 -14.49
C GLU A 98 -7.01 0.52 -14.83
N TYR A 99 -8.13 -0.06 -15.23
CA TYR A 99 -8.11 -1.37 -15.89
C TYR A 99 -7.73 -1.21 -17.35
N VAL A 100 -6.79 -2.03 -17.80
CA VAL A 100 -6.38 -2.11 -19.21
C VAL A 100 -6.67 -3.50 -19.76
N ASP A 101 -6.69 -3.62 -21.09
CA ASP A 101 -7.10 -4.87 -21.77
C ASP A 101 -5.93 -5.81 -22.09
N GLN A 102 -4.68 -5.38 -21.90
CA GLN A 102 -3.49 -6.17 -22.20
C GLN A 102 -2.34 -5.90 -21.21
N PRO A 103 -1.45 -6.88 -20.97
CA PRO A 103 -0.23 -6.67 -20.20
C PRO A 103 0.75 -5.73 -20.93
N GLY A 104 1.71 -5.16 -20.21
CA GLY A 104 2.72 -4.28 -20.80
C GLY A 104 3.61 -3.56 -19.79
N TYR A 105 4.38 -2.59 -20.28
CA TYR A 105 5.22 -1.73 -19.45
C TYR A 105 4.37 -0.95 -18.44
N LYS A 106 4.76 -1.01 -17.16
CA LYS A 106 4.05 -0.42 -16.01
C LYS A 106 2.58 -0.85 -15.93
N VAL A 107 2.31 -2.10 -16.27
CA VAL A 107 1.01 -2.74 -16.07
C VAL A 107 1.18 -3.91 -15.11
N VAL A 108 0.41 -3.89 -14.01
CA VAL A 108 0.30 -5.03 -13.10
C VAL A 108 -0.61 -6.07 -13.71
N THR A 109 -0.08 -7.25 -14.00
CA THR A 109 -0.84 -8.36 -14.56
C THR A 109 -1.29 -9.30 -13.45
N VAL A 110 -2.60 -9.42 -13.23
CA VAL A 110 -3.16 -10.29 -12.19
C VAL A 110 -3.32 -11.70 -12.73
N ARG A 111 -2.70 -12.68 -12.06
CA ARG A 111 -2.74 -14.08 -12.44
C ARG A 111 -3.00 -14.98 -11.25
N GLU A 112 -3.60 -16.14 -11.50
CA GLU A 112 -3.63 -17.20 -10.50
C GLU A 112 -2.32 -17.98 -10.54
N ALA A 113 -1.81 -18.31 -9.35
CA ALA A 113 -0.69 -19.21 -9.20
C ALA A 113 -0.87 -20.03 -7.92
N ASN A 114 -0.47 -21.29 -7.94
CA ASN A 114 -0.37 -22.07 -6.71
C ASN A 114 0.93 -21.66 -5.99
N LEU A 115 0.78 -20.83 -4.96
CA LEU A 115 1.91 -20.27 -4.20
C LEU A 115 2.38 -21.20 -3.07
N GLY A 116 1.66 -22.31 -2.82
CA GLY A 116 1.92 -23.21 -1.70
C GLY A 116 1.62 -22.58 -0.33
N GLY A 117 1.36 -23.44 0.66
CA GLY A 117 1.19 -23.03 2.06
C GLY A 117 0.04 -22.03 2.30
N TYR A 118 0.26 -21.08 3.20
CA TYR A 118 -0.70 -20.03 3.62
C TYR A 118 -0.58 -18.73 2.82
N VAL A 119 0.20 -18.71 1.72
CA VAL A 119 0.44 -17.50 0.93
C VAL A 119 -0.78 -17.21 0.07
N VAL A 120 -1.40 -16.05 0.33
CA VAL A 120 -2.62 -15.60 -0.35
C VAL A 120 -2.30 -14.91 -1.68
N GLY A 121 -1.19 -14.17 -1.73
CA GLY A 121 -0.77 -13.44 -2.92
C GLY A 121 0.71 -13.05 -2.86
N ARG A 122 1.21 -12.55 -3.98
CA ARG A 122 2.59 -12.08 -4.16
C ARG A 122 2.70 -11.17 -5.37
N VAL A 123 3.46 -10.08 -5.25
CA VAL A 123 4.02 -9.38 -6.43
C VAL A 123 5.40 -9.91 -6.81
N GLN A 124 5.62 -10.04 -8.11
CA GLN A 124 6.93 -10.36 -8.68
C GLN A 124 7.19 -9.63 -10.00
N GLY A 125 8.41 -9.75 -10.50
CA GLY A 125 8.85 -9.13 -11.75
C GLY A 125 9.31 -7.69 -11.55
N ASN A 126 9.32 -6.93 -12.65
CA ASN A 126 9.67 -5.51 -12.66
C ASN A 126 8.70 -4.76 -13.58
N VAL A 127 8.91 -3.46 -13.79
CA VAL A 127 8.06 -2.62 -14.66
C VAL A 127 7.77 -3.18 -16.06
N ASN A 128 8.56 -4.11 -16.60
CA ASN A 128 8.30 -4.71 -17.92
C ASN A 128 7.38 -5.93 -17.87
N ASN A 129 7.25 -6.59 -16.72
CA ASN A 129 6.56 -7.88 -16.59
C ASN A 129 6.00 -8.10 -15.17
N MET A 130 5.48 -7.04 -14.55
CA MET A 130 5.01 -7.07 -13.17
C MET A 130 3.75 -7.92 -13.05
N GLU A 131 3.77 -8.87 -12.12
CA GLU A 131 2.66 -9.78 -11.88
C GLU A 131 2.19 -9.69 -10.43
N LEU A 132 0.86 -9.60 -10.25
CA LEU A 132 0.19 -9.90 -8.98
C LEU A 132 -0.31 -11.34 -9.06
N LEU A 133 0.36 -12.24 -8.37
CA LEU A 133 -0.05 -13.64 -8.24
C LEU A 133 -1.02 -13.79 -7.08
N LEU A 134 -2.15 -14.46 -7.32
CA LEU A 134 -3.14 -14.77 -6.30
C LEU A 134 -3.33 -16.28 -6.21
N ASN A 135 -3.36 -16.81 -4.98
CA ASN A 135 -3.73 -18.20 -4.77
C ASN A 135 -5.23 -18.37 -5.04
N PRO A 136 -5.66 -19.20 -6.00
CA PRO A 136 -7.09 -19.36 -6.32
C PRO A 136 -7.94 -19.84 -5.14
N ASP A 137 -7.33 -20.49 -4.15
CA ASP A 137 -8.03 -21.09 -3.00
C ASP A 137 -8.68 -20.04 -2.10
N ILE A 138 -8.11 -18.84 -2.02
CA ILE A 138 -8.65 -17.77 -1.16
C ILE A 138 -10.03 -17.32 -1.64
N LEU A 139 -10.21 -17.23 -2.97
CA LEU A 139 -11.46 -16.82 -3.58
C LEU A 139 -12.51 -17.93 -3.44
N ARG A 140 -12.09 -19.18 -3.64
CA ARG A 140 -12.96 -20.36 -3.50
C ARG A 140 -13.45 -20.58 -2.06
N SER A 141 -12.61 -20.26 -1.09
CA SER A 141 -12.90 -20.45 0.35
C SER A 141 -13.73 -19.31 0.94
N GLY A 142 -13.97 -18.21 0.21
CA GLY A 142 -14.79 -17.09 0.66
C GLY A 142 -14.10 -16.14 1.64
N TYR A 143 -12.77 -16.19 1.76
CA TYR A 143 -12.00 -15.29 2.64
C TYR A 143 -11.76 -13.91 2.00
N TYR A 144 -12.85 -13.21 1.67
CA TYR A 144 -12.80 -11.98 0.87
C TYR A 144 -12.08 -10.82 1.56
N GLU A 145 -12.23 -10.66 2.87
CA GLU A 145 -11.47 -9.62 3.61
C GLU A 145 -9.96 -9.84 3.49
N SER A 146 -9.51 -11.08 3.66
CA SER A 146 -8.09 -11.44 3.53
C SER A 146 -7.62 -11.24 2.10
N LEU A 147 -8.41 -11.61 1.10
CA LEU A 147 -8.11 -11.37 -0.31
C LEU A 147 -7.91 -9.87 -0.60
N VAL A 148 -8.82 -9.02 -0.13
CA VAL A 148 -8.77 -7.57 -0.37
C VAL A 148 -7.57 -6.95 0.34
N MET A 149 -7.32 -7.31 1.60
CA MET A 149 -6.16 -6.84 2.35
C MET A 149 -4.85 -7.26 1.65
N THR A 150 -4.75 -8.52 1.22
CA THR A 150 -3.59 -9.01 0.48
C THR A 150 -3.43 -8.26 -0.83
N ILE A 151 -4.48 -8.11 -1.65
CA ILE A 151 -4.39 -7.33 -2.89
C ILE A 151 -3.90 -5.90 -2.59
N ALA A 152 -4.41 -5.25 -1.54
CA ALA A 152 -3.98 -3.91 -1.18
C ALA A 152 -2.49 -3.87 -0.81
N HIS A 153 -2.02 -4.82 0.00
CA HIS A 153 -0.60 -4.95 0.37
C HIS A 153 0.29 -5.17 -0.86
N GLU A 154 -0.07 -6.17 -1.67
CA GLU A 154 0.69 -6.52 -2.86
C GLU A 154 0.71 -5.37 -3.90
N LEU A 155 -0.41 -4.66 -4.10
CA LEU A 155 -0.40 -3.46 -4.94
C LEU A 155 0.51 -2.36 -4.38
N GLY A 156 0.71 -2.28 -3.05
CA GLY A 156 1.73 -1.41 -2.46
C GLY A 156 3.14 -1.72 -2.94
N HIS A 157 3.50 -3.01 -3.05
CA HIS A 157 4.76 -3.44 -3.67
C HIS A 157 4.84 -3.07 -5.14
N ALA A 158 3.77 -3.31 -5.91
CA ALA A 158 3.71 -2.91 -7.32
C ALA A 158 3.85 -1.39 -7.53
N MET A 159 3.50 -0.59 -6.51
CA MET A 159 3.67 0.86 -6.46
C MET A 159 5.03 1.30 -5.91
N GLY A 160 5.95 0.36 -5.68
CA GLY A 160 7.33 0.63 -5.26
C GLY A 160 7.55 0.71 -3.74
N LEU A 161 6.58 0.33 -2.90
CA LEU A 161 6.74 0.32 -1.45
C LEU A 161 7.43 -0.96 -0.98
N ALA A 162 8.45 -0.84 -0.14
CA ALA A 162 9.05 -1.97 0.56
C ALA A 162 8.24 -2.32 1.82
N HIS A 163 8.56 -3.46 2.45
CA HIS A 163 8.02 -3.75 3.76
C HIS A 163 8.37 -2.67 4.78
N SER A 164 7.43 -2.35 5.66
CA SER A 164 7.53 -1.21 6.57
C SER A 164 7.21 -1.58 8.03
N CYS A 165 6.58 -0.66 8.73
CA CYS A 165 6.55 -0.56 10.18
C CYS A 165 5.33 -1.20 10.82
N ASP A 166 5.43 -1.45 12.13
CA ASP A 166 4.30 -1.83 12.97
C ASP A 166 3.10 -0.92 12.73
N GLY A 167 1.94 -1.56 12.58
CA GLY A 167 0.67 -0.90 12.38
C GLY A 167 0.46 -0.37 10.96
N ALA A 168 1.39 -0.52 10.02
CA ALA A 168 1.19 -0.18 8.61
C ALA A 168 0.60 -1.36 7.81
N LEU A 169 0.03 -1.09 6.62
CA LEU A 169 -0.39 -2.15 5.71
C LEU A 169 0.82 -2.87 5.13
N MET A 170 1.88 -2.13 4.77
CA MET A 170 3.08 -2.70 4.18
C MET A 170 3.98 -3.42 5.20
N LYS A 171 3.52 -3.67 6.42
CA LYS A 171 4.27 -4.44 7.40
C LYS A 171 4.37 -5.91 6.97
N ASP A 172 5.58 -6.47 7.00
CA ASP A 172 5.83 -7.88 6.71
C ASP A 172 5.05 -8.77 7.69
N GLY A 173 4.13 -9.60 7.19
CA GLY A 173 3.29 -10.47 8.02
C GLY A 173 4.05 -11.48 8.90
N THR A 174 5.33 -11.75 8.62
CA THR A 174 6.12 -12.80 9.27
C THR A 174 6.92 -12.33 10.50
N ASN A 175 7.14 -11.02 10.62
CA ASN A 175 7.94 -10.46 11.73
C ASN A 175 7.05 -9.92 12.88
N ARG A 176 7.67 -9.38 13.92
CA ARG A 176 6.95 -8.86 15.10
C ARG A 176 6.14 -7.60 14.78
N GLY A 177 5.08 -7.37 15.55
CA GLY A 177 4.21 -6.19 15.42
C GLY A 177 2.88 -6.50 14.72
N LYS A 178 2.02 -5.49 14.67
CA LYS A 178 0.66 -5.51 14.11
C LYS A 178 0.69 -5.19 12.62
N VAL A 179 -0.14 -5.89 11.86
CA VAL A 179 -0.43 -5.59 10.45
C VAL A 179 -1.76 -4.84 10.41
N ALA A 180 -1.83 -3.71 9.70
CA ALA A 180 -3.10 -3.06 9.43
C ALA A 180 -3.83 -3.73 8.27
N LYS A 181 -5.16 -3.69 8.29
CA LYS A 181 -6.00 -4.25 7.22
C LYS A 181 -6.15 -3.34 6.00
N THR A 182 -5.77 -2.07 6.12
CA THR A 182 -5.92 -1.04 5.08
C THR A 182 -4.70 -0.12 5.09
N PRO A 183 -4.38 0.59 4.00
CA PRO A 183 -3.28 1.54 3.98
C PRO A 183 -3.41 2.59 5.08
N GLN A 184 -2.29 2.87 5.74
CA GLN A 184 -2.19 3.81 6.86
C GLN A 184 -1.44 5.08 6.44
N PRO A 185 -1.41 6.14 7.29
CA PRO A 185 -0.72 7.38 6.95
C PRO A 185 0.73 7.20 6.52
N LEU A 186 1.48 6.26 7.12
CA LEU A 186 2.83 5.94 6.69
C LEU A 186 2.87 5.42 5.25
N ASP A 187 2.05 4.42 4.93
CA ASP A 187 1.98 3.84 3.58
C ASP A 187 1.65 4.92 2.54
N ALA A 188 0.65 5.75 2.82
CA ALA A 188 0.21 6.82 1.93
C ALA A 188 1.29 7.91 1.76
N GLN A 189 1.92 8.36 2.85
CA GLN A 189 2.89 9.45 2.78
C GLN A 189 4.19 9.02 2.09
N VAL A 190 4.66 7.78 2.29
CA VAL A 190 5.79 7.23 1.51
C VAL A 190 5.43 7.24 0.03
N LEU A 191 4.23 6.77 -0.32
CA LEU A 191 3.78 6.71 -1.70
C LEU A 191 3.68 8.10 -2.35
N ILE A 192 3.08 9.06 -1.64
CA ILE A 192 2.92 10.45 -2.08
C ILE A 192 4.28 11.10 -2.32
N GLN A 193 5.22 10.94 -1.39
CA GLN A 193 6.53 11.57 -1.47
C GLN A 193 7.41 10.94 -2.55
N ALA A 194 7.40 9.60 -2.68
CA ALA A 194 8.27 8.90 -3.63
C ALA A 194 7.87 9.10 -5.10
N ASN A 195 6.59 9.37 -5.35
CA ASN A 195 6.04 9.51 -6.70
C ASN A 195 5.63 10.95 -7.05
N ASP A 196 5.92 11.92 -6.17
CA ASP A 196 5.49 13.31 -6.28
C ASP A 196 4.02 13.45 -6.73
N LEU A 197 3.13 12.70 -6.06
CA LEU A 197 1.75 12.54 -6.53
C LEU A 197 0.98 13.87 -6.56
N ARG A 198 1.39 14.84 -5.73
CA ARG A 198 0.81 16.18 -5.72
C ARG A 198 1.13 16.91 -7.03
N ALA A 199 2.37 16.85 -7.52
CA ALA A 199 2.73 17.43 -8.81
C ALA A 199 2.05 16.69 -9.98
N ALA A 200 2.03 15.36 -9.94
CA ALA A 200 1.36 14.54 -10.97
C ALA A 200 -0.13 14.92 -11.12
N ARG A 201 -0.83 15.19 -10.01
CA ARG A 201 -2.24 15.59 -10.04
C ARG A 201 -2.46 16.97 -10.69
N LEU A 202 -1.54 17.90 -10.49
CA LEU A 202 -1.60 19.24 -11.10
C LEU A 202 -1.35 19.17 -12.62
N SER A 203 -0.38 18.37 -13.05
CA SER A 203 -0.07 18.14 -14.47
C SER A 203 -1.24 17.51 -15.22
N THR A 204 -1.96 16.59 -14.59
CA THR A 204 -3.12 15.91 -15.20
C THR A 204 -4.39 16.76 -15.20
N SER A 205 -4.54 17.68 -14.24
CA SER A 205 -5.69 18.61 -14.21
C SER A 205 -5.56 19.75 -15.22
N SER A 206 -4.32 20.15 -15.55
CA SER A 206 -4.05 21.22 -16.52
C SER A 206 -4.20 20.77 -18.00
N ALA A 207 -4.35 19.48 -18.26
CA ALA A 207 -4.38 18.90 -19.60
C ALA A 207 -5.79 18.78 -20.23
N THR A 208 -6.81 19.48 -19.71
CA THR A 208 -8.11 19.56 -20.39
C THR A 208 -8.10 20.74 -21.36
N PRO A 209 -7.97 20.54 -22.69
CA PRO A 209 -8.28 21.61 -23.62
C PRO A 209 -9.78 21.92 -23.49
N THR A 210 -10.09 23.15 -23.08
CA THR A 210 -11.45 23.68 -23.26
C THR A 210 -11.72 23.65 -24.77
N PRO A 211 -12.76 22.96 -25.27
CA PRO A 211 -13.13 23.09 -26.66
C PRO A 211 -13.51 24.56 -26.90
N THR A 212 -12.74 25.25 -27.72
CA THR A 212 -13.11 26.58 -28.23
C THR A 212 -14.50 26.46 -28.85
N PRO A 213 -15.51 27.25 -28.43
CA PRO A 213 -16.80 27.24 -29.10
C PRO A 213 -16.61 27.71 -30.55
N THR A 214 -16.84 26.80 -31.50
CA THR A 214 -16.91 27.14 -32.93
C THR A 214 -18.06 28.13 -33.12
N PRO A 215 -17.82 29.32 -33.72
CA PRO A 215 -18.91 30.21 -34.10
C PRO A 215 -19.81 29.52 -35.12
N ALA A 216 -21.10 29.42 -34.82
CA ALA A 216 -22.11 28.91 -35.75
C ALA A 216 -22.13 29.79 -37.01
N ASN A 217 -21.75 29.22 -38.14
CA ASN A 217 -21.87 29.87 -39.43
C ASN A 217 -23.27 29.61 -39.99
N ASN A 218 -24.08 30.67 -40.03
CA ASN A 218 -25.39 30.67 -40.66
C ASN A 218 -25.21 30.67 -42.18
N GLY A 219 -25.76 29.67 -42.87
CA GLY A 219 -25.89 29.75 -44.32
C GLY A 219 -26.35 28.45 -44.98
N ASN A 220 -27.61 28.50 -45.46
CA ASN A 220 -28.15 27.81 -46.64
C ASN A 220 -29.16 26.66 -46.38
N VAL A 221 -30.41 27.10 -46.14
CA VAL A 221 -31.63 26.79 -46.93
C VAL A 221 -31.66 25.46 -47.68
N TYR A 222 -32.57 24.56 -47.26
CA TYR A 222 -33.46 23.83 -48.17
C TYR A 222 -34.88 23.85 -47.60
N GLU A 223 -35.78 24.41 -48.38
CA GLU A 223 -37.23 24.41 -48.23
C GLU A 223 -37.78 23.06 -48.72
N TRP A 224 -38.57 22.37 -47.90
CA TRP A 224 -39.61 21.44 -48.37
C TRP A 224 -40.80 21.47 -47.39
N VAL A 225 -41.97 21.59 -48.02
CA VAL A 225 -43.30 21.90 -47.48
C VAL A 225 -43.86 20.73 -46.68
N GLY A 226 -44.55 21.04 -45.57
CA GLY A 226 -44.88 20.08 -44.51
C GLY A 226 -46.26 19.42 -44.57
N GLU A 227 -46.59 18.69 -43.50
CA GLU A 227 -47.94 18.53 -42.96
C GLU A 227 -47.93 17.97 -41.52
N ARG A 228 -48.67 18.66 -40.63
CA ARG A 228 -49.42 18.24 -39.40
C ARG A 228 -48.77 17.14 -38.51
N ASN A 229 -48.61 17.27 -37.19
CA ASN A 229 -49.60 17.70 -36.20
C ASN A 229 -48.97 17.66 -34.77
N SER A 230 -49.46 18.53 -33.87
CA SER A 230 -49.48 18.42 -32.38
C SER A 230 -48.23 18.74 -31.52
N THR A 231 -48.18 20.01 -31.09
CA THR A 231 -48.05 20.53 -29.70
C THR A 231 -47.41 19.66 -28.60
N VAL A 232 -46.36 20.17 -27.93
CA VAL A 232 -46.33 20.65 -26.52
C VAL A 232 -45.14 21.61 -26.33
N VAL A 233 -45.39 22.76 -25.68
CA VAL A 233 -44.44 23.83 -25.35
C VAL A 233 -44.06 23.74 -23.86
N GLU A 234 -42.74 23.78 -23.60
CA GLU A 234 -41.98 24.51 -22.55
C GLU A 234 -42.41 24.49 -21.06
N VAL A 235 -41.44 24.34 -20.14
CA VAL A 235 -40.96 25.36 -19.17
C VAL A 235 -40.15 24.71 -18.02
N ALA A 236 -39.01 25.32 -17.71
CA ALA A 236 -38.03 24.97 -16.67
C ALA A 236 -38.55 25.13 -15.22
N PRO A 237 -38.03 24.37 -14.23
CA PRO A 237 -38.42 24.52 -12.84
C PRO A 237 -37.68 25.68 -12.14
N THR A 238 -38.47 26.58 -11.53
CA THR A 238 -38.03 27.63 -10.59
C THR A 238 -38.05 27.08 -9.15
N PRO A 239 -37.13 27.46 -8.24
CA PRO A 239 -37.03 26.85 -6.90
C PRO A 239 -38.13 27.34 -5.95
N VAL A 240 -38.80 26.39 -5.27
CA VAL A 240 -39.81 26.69 -4.24
C VAL A 240 -39.15 26.78 -2.86
N ARG A 241 -39.35 27.94 -2.22
CA ARG A 241 -38.96 28.31 -0.87
C ARG A 241 -39.98 27.70 0.12
N THR A 242 -39.53 26.85 1.04
CA THR A 242 -40.42 26.28 2.09
C THR A 242 -40.46 27.21 3.31
N THR A 243 -41.65 27.76 3.60
CA THR A 243 -41.98 28.46 4.84
C THR A 243 -42.46 27.45 5.89
N VAL A 244 -41.76 27.36 7.02
CA VAL A 244 -42.23 26.62 8.23
C VAL A 244 -42.97 27.59 9.14
N LYS A 245 -44.19 27.21 9.53
CA LYS A 245 -45.10 27.95 10.42
C LYS A 245 -44.90 27.51 11.87
N THR A 246 -44.86 28.48 12.79
CA THR A 246 -44.60 28.31 14.24
C THR A 246 -45.89 28.18 15.08
N GLN A 247 -45.79 27.36 16.14
CA GLN A 247 -46.41 27.45 17.51
C GLN A 247 -47.85 26.93 17.75
N PRO A 248 -48.27 26.47 18.99
CA PRO A 248 -47.65 26.47 20.35
C PRO A 248 -47.45 25.08 21.00
N SER A 249 -46.46 24.84 21.86
CA SER A 249 -46.11 25.34 23.23
C SER A 249 -47.05 24.87 24.35
N THR A 250 -46.58 23.90 25.13
CA THR A 250 -46.95 23.70 26.55
C THR A 250 -45.70 23.34 27.33
N SER A 251 -45.43 24.14 28.38
CA SER A 251 -44.34 24.02 29.34
C SER A 251 -44.63 22.99 30.44
N GLN A 252 -43.57 22.37 30.99
CA GLN A 252 -43.29 22.03 32.40
C GLN A 252 -41.96 21.24 32.42
N THR A 253 -40.79 21.81 32.73
CA THR A 253 -40.19 22.21 34.02
C THR A 253 -39.58 21.05 34.85
N SER A 254 -38.26 21.17 35.05
CA SER A 254 -37.43 20.76 36.22
C SER A 254 -37.05 19.28 36.41
N THR A 255 -35.79 18.91 36.14
CA THR A 255 -34.64 18.79 37.07
C THR A 255 -34.57 17.44 37.78
N GLU A 256 -33.69 16.54 37.34
CA GLU A 256 -32.90 15.75 38.29
C GLU A 256 -31.54 15.33 37.69
N ARG A 257 -30.50 15.94 38.25
CA ARG A 257 -29.09 15.58 38.06
C ARG A 257 -28.82 14.35 38.90
N ARG A 258 -28.92 13.15 38.32
CA ARG A 258 -28.46 11.93 39.00
C ARG A 258 -26.97 11.74 38.75
N THR A 259 -26.18 12.18 39.72
CA THR A 259 -24.77 11.81 39.89
C THR A 259 -24.72 10.31 40.21
N THR A 260 -24.32 9.48 39.25
CA THR A 260 -23.98 8.08 39.55
C THR A 260 -22.58 8.06 40.14
N VAL A 261 -22.52 7.98 41.47
CA VAL A 261 -21.30 7.62 42.20
C VAL A 261 -20.99 6.16 41.85
N ILE A 262 -19.92 5.93 41.10
CA ILE A 262 -19.36 4.59 40.92
C ILE A 262 -18.56 4.30 42.18
N GLU A 263 -19.11 3.44 43.03
CA GLU A 263 -18.41 2.90 44.19
C GLU A 263 -17.39 1.87 43.69
N THR A 264 -16.11 2.27 43.66
CA THR A 264 -14.98 1.41 43.33
C THR A 264 -14.80 0.37 44.44
N THR A 265 -15.34 -0.84 44.24
CA THR A 265 -14.97 -2.00 45.05
C THR A 265 -13.61 -2.51 44.56
N VAL A 266 -12.57 -2.30 45.36
CA VAL A 266 -11.21 -2.82 45.14
C VAL A 266 -11.22 -4.32 45.45
N ALA A 267 -11.05 -5.16 44.42
CA ALA A 267 -10.76 -6.57 44.58
C ALA A 267 -9.33 -6.77 45.14
N PRO A 268 -9.08 -7.78 45.99
CA PRO A 268 -7.73 -8.04 46.50
C PRO A 268 -6.78 -8.47 45.38
N GLU A 269 -5.55 -7.98 45.50
CA GLU A 269 -4.40 -8.19 44.61
C GLU A 269 -4.05 -9.69 44.48
N PRO A 270 -3.71 -10.22 43.28
CA PRO A 270 -3.23 -11.59 43.15
C PRO A 270 -1.77 -11.71 43.65
N THR A 271 -1.55 -12.65 44.56
CA THR A 271 -0.23 -13.07 45.05
C THR A 271 0.70 -13.45 43.88
N PRO A 272 1.98 -13.02 43.86
CA PRO A 272 2.92 -13.41 42.81
C PRO A 272 3.24 -14.90 42.88
N GLU A 273 2.94 -15.63 41.80
CA GLU A 273 3.29 -17.03 41.65
C GLU A 273 4.81 -17.16 41.36
N GLN A 274 5.50 -17.99 42.15
CA GLN A 274 6.94 -18.19 42.11
C GLN A 274 7.33 -18.97 40.82
N PRO A 275 8.36 -18.55 40.05
CA PRO A 275 8.76 -19.30 38.86
C PRO A 275 9.35 -20.66 39.24
N LYS A 276 8.76 -21.74 38.70
CA LYS A 276 9.28 -23.11 38.78
C LYS A 276 10.70 -23.17 38.20
N ARG A 277 11.67 -23.53 39.03
CA ARG A 277 13.02 -23.93 38.61
C ARG A 277 12.95 -25.09 37.63
N VAL A 278 13.55 -24.94 36.46
CA VAL A 278 13.86 -26.04 35.55
C VAL A 278 15.33 -26.43 35.80
N SER A 279 15.58 -27.67 36.20
CA SER A 279 16.93 -28.21 36.43
C SER A 279 17.70 -28.38 35.12
N PRO A 280 19.02 -28.08 35.08
CA PRO A 280 19.85 -28.28 33.90
C PRO A 280 20.46 -29.69 33.93
N LEU A 281 19.96 -30.63 33.12
CA LEU A 281 20.64 -31.89 32.79
C LEU A 281 19.96 -32.58 31.60
N ALA A 282 20.50 -32.34 30.40
CA ALA A 282 20.47 -33.27 29.26
C ALA A 282 21.35 -32.72 28.13
N ILE A 283 22.66 -32.85 28.31
CA ILE A 283 23.63 -32.94 27.21
C ILE A 283 23.56 -34.39 26.73
N ILE A 284 23.41 -34.63 25.43
CA ILE A 284 23.99 -35.75 24.66
C ILE A 284 23.79 -35.42 23.16
N LEU A 285 24.92 -35.28 22.44
CA LEU A 285 25.03 -35.34 20.98
C LEU A 285 24.77 -36.78 20.47
N PRO A 286 24.54 -36.96 19.16
CA PRO A 286 25.54 -37.74 18.45
C PRO A 286 26.03 -37.12 17.15
N VAL A 287 27.33 -37.31 16.95
CA VAL A 287 28.10 -37.17 15.72
C VAL A 287 27.70 -38.29 14.75
N ALA A 288 27.50 -37.96 13.48
CA ALA A 288 27.70 -38.91 12.38
C ALA A 288 28.29 -38.17 11.18
N ALA A 289 29.46 -38.64 10.76
CA ALA A 289 30.26 -38.16 9.65
C ALA A 289 29.78 -38.74 8.32
N ALA A 290 29.87 -37.95 7.25
CA ALA A 290 30.13 -38.45 5.90
C ALA A 290 30.82 -37.33 5.09
N ALA A 291 32.08 -37.57 4.75
CA ALA A 291 32.79 -36.88 3.68
C ALA A 291 32.90 -37.84 2.50
N ILE A 292 32.76 -37.32 1.27
CA ILE A 292 33.64 -37.56 0.10
C ILE A 292 33.13 -36.72 -1.09
N SER A 293 33.97 -35.73 -1.43
CA SER A 293 34.39 -35.19 -2.73
C SER A 293 33.58 -35.43 -4.02
N ALA A 294 33.14 -34.30 -4.59
CA ALA A 294 33.69 -33.64 -5.78
C ALA A 294 33.10 -33.88 -7.19
N ILE A 295 33.12 -32.76 -7.92
CA ILE A 295 33.09 -32.54 -9.38
C ILE A 295 31.70 -32.52 -10.04
N GLY A 296 31.35 -31.35 -10.60
CA GLY A 296 30.70 -31.31 -11.91
C GLY A 296 29.64 -30.24 -12.15
N LEU A 297 30.08 -29.18 -12.82
CA LEU A 297 29.32 -28.30 -13.73
C LEU A 297 28.21 -27.39 -13.18
N GLY A 298 28.41 -26.09 -13.46
CA GLY A 298 27.52 -25.01 -13.09
C GLY A 298 26.25 -24.88 -13.93
N LEU A 299 25.39 -23.96 -13.47
CA LEU A 299 24.55 -23.04 -14.24
C LEU A 299 23.64 -22.29 -13.25
N ALA A 300 23.42 -21.00 -13.54
CA ALA A 300 22.34 -20.15 -13.05
C ALA A 300 22.26 -19.85 -11.53
N PHE A 301 22.96 -18.78 -11.14
CA PHE A 301 22.54 -17.95 -10.01
C PHE A 301 21.23 -17.25 -10.39
N MET A 302 20.09 -17.75 -9.90
CA MET A 302 18.84 -17.01 -9.87
C MET A 302 18.41 -16.85 -8.41
N ARG A 303 18.39 -15.59 -7.98
CA ARG A 303 17.88 -15.15 -6.68
C ARG A 303 16.45 -15.65 -6.50
N SER A 304 16.28 -16.64 -5.65
CA SER A 304 15.01 -16.97 -5.02
C SER A 304 14.91 -16.13 -3.75
N TRP A 305 14.00 -15.16 -3.72
CA TRP A 305 13.45 -14.60 -2.49
C TRP A 305 11.97 -14.96 -2.47
N PHE A 306 11.53 -15.39 -1.29
CA PHE A 306 10.47 -16.36 -1.05
C PHE A 306 9.20 -16.21 -1.87
#